data_AF-M8BFF6-F1
#
_entry.id   AF-M8BFF6-F1
#
_cell.length_a   1.000
_cell.length_b   1.000
_cell.length_c   1.000
_cell.angle_alpha   90.00
_cell.angle_beta   90.00
_cell.angle_gamma   90.00
#
_symmetry.space_group_name_H-M   'P 1'
#
loop_
_entity.id
_entity.type
_entity.pdbx_description
1 polymer ?
#
loop_
_entity_poly.entity_id
_entity_poly.type
_entity_poly.pdbx_seq_one_letter_code
_entity_poly.pdbx_strand_id
1 'polypeptide(L)'
;MGISIAFDTRTDHKKVARELHTKPSARNNLGRQGCIGESGFDPVELWVMGPPCVLKQEGANILNNHDSKAGRSGGTLRHHRVGVGQANRDFSRSQPLPQALRSSPPDWPPPCVNTDTKLPTLSHHGTVNMETLFGAPYDIRHAPPSHGQPPQVYSNYFARVKDLVQHASKKNENKPVILVGHSFGARAGLDFVNSTPLSWRKKFVKHMVLISPTPPTGFVQVITNLLSGPEVIVVPTVKRLGLRLMWRTFASSLTSLPSPLVFGYEPLVVTKHRNYSAYDYMDLLTVLGFSTDVVKRVLATKLKADAPMVPTTYLTGASIQTPNQVMFWDCNFDVVPEYVYGDGDKVVNLVSVLAFVKEISRQQRWGNIHFKFVKIVNVTHSTIVIQEHPLKRVMAEILEANHRRDNM
;
A
#
# COMPACT_ATOMS: atom_id res chain seq x y z
N MET A 1 -2.21 -3.29 -0.98
CA MET A 1 -3.57 -2.82 -1.35
C MET A 1 -4.33 -2.54 -0.06
N GLY A 2 -5.24 -1.56 -0.05
CA GLY A 2 -6.12 -1.26 1.08
C GLY A 2 -7.42 -0.64 0.57
N ILE A 3 -8.54 -0.91 1.25
CA ILE A 3 -9.91 -0.56 0.82
C ILE A 3 -10.71 -0.04 2.04
N SER A 4 -11.68 0.84 1.83
CA SER A 4 -12.46 1.57 2.87
C SER A 4 -13.97 1.54 2.60
N ILE A 5 -14.83 1.28 3.61
CA ILE A 5 -16.22 0.78 3.44
C ILE A 5 -17.19 1.08 4.66
N ALA A 6 -18.53 1.00 4.48
CA ALA A 6 -19.64 0.99 5.47
C ALA A 6 -20.82 0.00 5.11
N PHE A 7 -21.72 -0.43 6.05
CA PHE A 7 -22.53 -1.70 5.99
C PHE A 7 -23.88 -1.82 6.79
N ASP A 8 -24.80 -2.76 6.42
CA ASP A 8 -25.96 -3.33 7.21
C ASP A 8 -26.58 -4.66 6.61
N THR A 9 -27.25 -5.52 7.40
CA THR A 9 -27.26 -7.03 7.59
C THR A 9 -28.21 -8.03 6.83
N ARG A 10 -27.75 -9.32 6.68
CA ARG A 10 -28.39 -10.68 6.43
C ARG A 10 -28.54 -11.22 4.97
N THR A 11 -28.23 -12.46 4.50
CA THR A 11 -27.41 -13.70 4.83
C THR A 11 -27.57 -14.75 3.65
N ASP A 12 -26.91 -15.91 3.33
CA ASP A 12 -25.70 -16.75 3.62
C ASP A 12 -25.40 -17.68 2.37
N HIS A 13 -24.69 -18.84 2.21
CA HIS A 13 -24.01 -19.86 3.05
C HIS A 13 -23.08 -20.84 2.23
N LYS A 14 -21.82 -21.15 2.67
CA LYS A 14 -20.91 -22.29 2.27
C LYS A 14 -20.36 -22.33 0.79
N LYS A 15 -19.22 -22.94 0.35
CA LYS A 15 -17.97 -23.58 0.89
C LYS A 15 -16.88 -23.71 -0.26
N VAL A 16 -15.82 -24.57 -0.19
CA VAL A 16 -14.42 -24.20 0.15
C VAL A 16 -13.29 -25.15 -0.42
N ALA A 17 -12.06 -24.64 -0.67
CA ALA A 17 -10.73 -25.32 -0.92
C ALA A 17 -10.48 -26.03 -2.30
N ARG A 18 -9.27 -26.40 -2.79
CA ARG A 18 -7.83 -26.57 -2.31
C ARG A 18 -6.79 -26.14 -3.41
N GLU A 19 -5.58 -25.57 -3.18
CA GLU A 19 -4.26 -26.07 -2.64
C GLU A 19 -3.33 -26.65 -3.78
N LEU A 20 -2.02 -26.35 -4.01
CA LEU A 20 -0.78 -26.66 -3.22
C LEU A 20 0.55 -25.86 -3.57
N HIS A 21 1.47 -26.34 -4.46
CA HIS A 21 2.97 -26.11 -4.46
C HIS A 21 3.64 -26.00 -5.89
N THR A 22 4.96 -25.77 -6.16
CA THR A 22 6.26 -25.91 -5.40
C THR A 22 7.39 -24.88 -5.80
N LYS A 23 8.72 -25.18 -5.63
CA LYS A 23 9.94 -24.29 -5.53
C LYS A 23 11.21 -25.04 -6.06
N PRO A 24 12.53 -24.61 -5.91
CA PRO A 24 13.24 -23.30 -5.88
C PRO A 24 14.62 -23.24 -6.66
N SER A 25 15.35 -22.09 -6.62
CA SER A 25 16.81 -21.90 -6.99
C SER A 25 17.31 -20.44 -6.74
N ALA A 26 18.57 -20.04 -6.48
CA ALA A 26 19.93 -20.66 -6.31
C ALA A 26 20.89 -19.67 -5.53
N ARG A 27 22.24 -19.81 -5.54
CA ARG A 27 23.22 -19.04 -4.69
C ARG A 27 24.62 -18.79 -5.34
N ASN A 28 25.28 -17.63 -5.04
CA ASN A 28 26.75 -17.38 -4.82
C ASN A 28 26.96 -15.87 -4.49
N ASN A 29 27.64 -15.38 -3.43
CA ASN A 29 29.05 -15.50 -2.95
C ASN A 29 30.05 -14.63 -3.76
N LEU A 30 30.99 -13.79 -3.23
CA LEU A 30 31.30 -13.24 -1.89
C LEU A 30 32.42 -12.13 -1.98
N GLY A 31 32.65 -11.23 -1.00
CA GLY A 31 33.77 -10.25 -0.99
C GLY A 31 33.83 -9.25 0.21
N ARG A 32 35.03 -8.74 0.59
CA ARG A 32 35.22 -7.81 1.75
C ARG A 32 35.19 -6.32 1.37
N GLN A 33 34.21 -5.59 1.90
CA GLN A 33 34.25 -4.14 2.22
C GLN A 33 33.17 -3.88 3.29
N GLY A 34 33.18 -2.73 3.97
CA GLY A 34 31.97 -2.26 4.68
C GLY A 34 30.85 -2.07 3.66
N CYS A 35 29.61 -2.43 4.01
CA CYS A 35 28.54 -2.74 3.05
C CYS A 35 28.51 -1.78 1.85
N ILE A 36 28.95 -2.27 0.68
CA ILE A 36 29.21 -1.44 -0.50
C ILE A 36 27.91 -0.80 -0.95
N GLY A 37 27.91 0.51 -1.14
CA GLY A 37 26.74 1.22 -1.62
C GLY A 37 26.31 0.73 -3.00
N GLU A 38 25.03 0.38 -3.16
CA GLU A 38 24.46 0.19 -4.50
C GLU A 38 24.56 1.52 -5.25
N SER A 39 25.14 1.50 -6.46
CA SER A 39 25.57 2.71 -7.15
C SER A 39 24.40 3.63 -7.54
N GLY A 40 24.31 4.77 -6.86
CA GLY A 40 23.58 6.00 -7.25
C GLY A 40 22.18 5.82 -7.83
N PHE A 41 21.15 5.88 -6.98
CA PHE A 41 19.76 6.07 -7.43
C PHE A 41 19.32 7.52 -7.20
N ASP A 42 19.24 8.31 -8.28
CA ASP A 42 18.77 9.69 -8.23
C ASP A 42 17.37 9.80 -8.89
N PRO A 43 16.29 10.04 -8.12
CA PRO A 43 14.91 10.03 -8.62
C PRO A 43 14.55 11.34 -9.36
N VAL A 44 15.19 11.57 -10.51
CA VAL A 44 14.77 12.60 -11.48
C VAL A 44 13.41 12.20 -12.09
N GLU A 45 12.59 13.20 -12.41
CA GLU A 45 11.17 13.06 -12.77
C GLU A 45 10.87 11.98 -13.83
N LEU A 46 10.35 10.83 -13.38
CA LEU A 46 9.96 9.74 -14.29
C LEU A 46 8.43 9.56 -14.34
N TRP A 47 7.85 9.96 -15.47
CA TRP A 47 6.48 9.61 -15.84
C TRP A 47 6.38 8.11 -16.10
N VAL A 48 5.48 7.41 -15.40
CA VAL A 48 5.30 5.96 -15.52
C VAL A 48 3.84 5.64 -15.77
N MET A 49 3.54 5.22 -17.02
CA MET A 49 2.30 4.53 -17.36
C MET A 49 2.13 3.29 -16.47
N GLY A 50 0.94 3.12 -15.89
CA GLY A 50 0.62 1.87 -15.18
C GLY A 50 0.47 0.71 -16.17
N PRO A 51 0.79 -0.54 -15.78
CA PRO A 51 0.53 -1.70 -16.63
C PRO A 51 -0.97 -1.88 -16.86
N PRO A 52 -1.41 -2.33 -18.05
CA PRO A 52 -2.81 -2.69 -18.29
C PRO A 52 -3.23 -3.87 -17.41
N CYS A 53 -4.55 -4.00 -17.21
CA CYS A 53 -5.14 -5.04 -16.36
C CYS A 53 -4.76 -6.45 -16.84
N VAL A 54 -3.95 -7.17 -16.07
CA VAL A 54 -3.69 -8.60 -16.30
C VAL A 54 -4.91 -9.41 -15.82
N LEU A 55 -5.92 -9.49 -16.69
CA LEU A 55 -7.02 -10.43 -16.54
C LEU A 55 -6.50 -11.85 -16.78
N LYS A 56 -6.57 -12.71 -15.76
CA LYS A 56 -6.37 -14.15 -15.93
C LYS A 56 -7.68 -14.75 -16.44
N GLN A 57 -7.86 -14.76 -17.76
CA GLN A 57 -8.98 -15.47 -18.39
C GLN A 57 -8.74 -16.98 -18.22
N GLU A 58 -9.64 -17.67 -17.52
CA GLU A 58 -9.61 -19.13 -17.46
C GLU A 58 -10.26 -19.69 -18.73
N GLY A 59 -9.58 -20.65 -19.37
CA GLY A 59 -9.99 -21.18 -20.66
C GLY A 59 -11.26 -22.01 -20.55
N ALA A 60 -12.38 -21.47 -20.99
CA ALA A 60 -13.60 -22.24 -21.20
C ALA A 60 -13.41 -23.19 -22.39
N ASN A 61 -13.30 -24.50 -22.11
CA ASN A 61 -13.37 -25.52 -23.14
C ASN A 61 -14.79 -25.56 -23.73
N ILE A 62 -15.00 -24.91 -24.87
CA ILE A 62 -16.16 -25.11 -25.73
C ILE A 62 -15.70 -25.99 -26.91
N LEU A 63 -16.09 -27.26 -26.86
CA LEU A 63 -16.00 -28.18 -28.00
C LEU A 63 -17.29 -28.09 -28.82
N ASN A 64 -17.14 -28.27 -30.14
CA ASN A 64 -18.19 -28.32 -31.17
C ASN A 64 -18.86 -26.95 -31.40
N ASN A 65 -19.11 -26.51 -32.64
CA ASN A 65 -19.40 -27.28 -33.84
C ASN A 65 -19.10 -26.50 -35.15
N HIS A 66 -19.31 -27.17 -36.30
CA HIS A 66 -19.40 -26.64 -37.68
C HIS A 66 -18.13 -26.26 -38.48
N ASP A 67 -17.75 -27.24 -39.30
CA ASP A 67 -17.67 -27.19 -40.77
C ASP A 67 -16.56 -26.43 -41.52
N SER A 68 -15.72 -27.26 -42.15
CA SER A 68 -14.76 -26.94 -43.20
C SER A 68 -15.40 -26.41 -44.49
N LYS A 69 -14.72 -25.48 -45.16
CA LYS A 69 -14.56 -25.50 -46.62
C LYS A 69 -13.29 -24.76 -47.06
N ALA A 70 -12.69 -25.22 -48.15
CA ALA A 70 -11.40 -24.76 -48.65
C ALA A 70 -11.53 -23.85 -49.88
N GLY A 71 -10.54 -22.98 -50.11
CA GLY A 71 -10.37 -22.18 -51.32
C GLY A 71 -8.88 -21.93 -51.63
N ARG A 72 -8.48 -22.08 -52.90
CA ARG A 72 -7.09 -21.93 -53.37
C ARG A 72 -6.93 -20.73 -54.31
N SER A 73 -6.04 -19.80 -53.95
CA SER A 73 -5.20 -18.97 -54.84
C SER A 73 -4.31 -18.06 -53.96
N GLY A 74 -3.14 -17.56 -54.37
CA GLY A 74 -2.38 -17.78 -55.62
C GLY A 74 -1.82 -16.46 -56.16
N GLY A 75 -0.64 -16.01 -55.73
CA GLY A 75 -0.07 -14.71 -56.16
C GLY A 75 1.39 -14.45 -55.73
N THR A 76 2.25 -14.35 -56.74
CA THR A 76 3.71 -14.13 -56.78
C THR A 76 4.37 -13.01 -55.94
N LEU A 77 5.68 -13.18 -55.69
CA LEU A 77 6.63 -12.19 -55.13
C LEU A 77 6.81 -10.94 -56.03
N ARG A 78 7.35 -9.85 -55.43
CA ARG A 78 8.56 -9.16 -55.94
C ARG A 78 9.30 -8.39 -54.82
N HIS A 79 10.63 -8.41 -54.87
CA HIS A 79 11.52 -7.60 -54.01
C HIS A 79 11.59 -6.14 -54.49
N HIS A 80 12.07 -5.23 -53.64
CA HIS A 80 13.23 -4.38 -53.98
C HIS A 80 14.05 -3.97 -52.74
N ARG A 81 15.21 -3.32 -52.96
CA ARG A 81 16.34 -3.21 -52.00
C ARG A 81 16.37 -1.94 -51.15
N VAL A 82 17.08 -2.04 -50.03
CA VAL A 82 17.60 -0.93 -49.21
C VAL A 82 18.69 -0.15 -49.96
N GLY A 83 18.77 1.16 -49.73
CA GLY A 83 19.92 2.01 -50.04
C GLY A 83 20.23 2.95 -48.86
N VAL A 84 21.51 3.26 -48.65
CA VAL A 84 22.00 4.12 -47.55
C VAL A 84 22.72 5.33 -48.14
N GLY A 85 22.56 6.51 -47.55
CA GLY A 85 23.24 7.76 -47.92
C GLY A 85 23.54 8.61 -46.68
N GLN A 86 24.59 9.44 -46.74
CA GLN A 86 25.25 9.99 -45.55
C GLN A 86 25.74 11.43 -45.78
N ALA A 87 25.40 12.37 -44.87
CA ALA A 87 25.93 13.74 -44.69
C ALA A 87 25.90 14.70 -45.92
N ASN A 88 25.67 16.02 -45.80
CA ASN A 88 26.36 16.95 -44.90
C ASN A 88 25.69 18.36 -44.85
N ARG A 89 25.87 19.05 -43.71
CA ARG A 89 26.05 20.51 -43.50
C ARG A 89 25.01 21.62 -43.85
N ASP A 90 24.98 22.57 -42.91
CA ASP A 90 24.81 24.04 -42.98
C ASP A 90 23.53 24.68 -43.58
N PHE A 91 22.66 25.25 -42.71
CA PHE A 91 22.63 26.71 -42.47
C PHE A 91 21.73 27.13 -41.29
N SER A 92 21.99 28.29 -40.68
CA SER A 92 21.25 28.82 -39.53
C SER A 92 19.98 29.60 -39.91
N ARG A 93 18.84 29.30 -39.27
CA ARG A 93 17.77 30.29 -39.05
C ARG A 93 16.91 29.92 -37.84
N SER A 94 16.59 30.92 -37.02
CA SER A 94 15.68 30.77 -35.88
C SER A 94 14.22 30.64 -36.35
N GLN A 95 13.46 29.75 -35.71
CA GLN A 95 12.00 29.71 -35.77
C GLN A 95 11.42 29.65 -34.35
N PRO A 96 10.23 30.24 -34.11
CA PRO A 96 9.62 30.28 -32.78
C PRO A 96 9.09 28.91 -32.35
N LEU A 97 8.90 28.73 -31.03
CA LEU A 97 8.26 27.53 -30.49
C LEU A 97 6.86 27.34 -31.10
N PRO A 98 6.48 26.11 -31.51
CA PRO A 98 5.09 25.78 -31.80
C PRO A 98 4.21 26.07 -30.57
N GLN A 99 3.09 26.76 -30.77
CA GLN A 99 2.14 27.01 -29.70
C GLN A 99 1.58 25.68 -29.17
N ALA A 100 1.50 25.56 -27.85
CA ALA A 100 0.97 24.36 -27.22
C ALA A 100 -0.50 24.16 -27.58
N LEU A 101 -0.79 23.14 -28.39
CA LEU A 101 -2.14 22.60 -28.52
C LEU A 101 -2.64 22.20 -27.14
N ARG A 102 -3.67 22.90 -26.64
CA ARG A 102 -4.38 22.50 -25.43
C ARG A 102 -5.16 21.23 -25.72
N SER A 103 -4.53 20.07 -25.55
CA SER A 103 -5.25 18.84 -25.25
C SER A 103 -5.97 19.02 -23.92
N SER A 104 -7.29 18.83 -23.93
CA SER A 104 -8.03 18.57 -22.70
C SER A 104 -7.41 17.36 -21.99
N PRO A 105 -7.37 17.31 -20.65
CA PRO A 105 -7.03 16.07 -19.97
C PRO A 105 -8.04 15.00 -20.41
N PRO A 106 -7.61 13.74 -20.66
CA PRO A 106 -8.52 12.70 -21.09
C PRO A 106 -9.58 12.45 -20.01
N ASP A 107 -10.84 12.32 -20.42
CA ASP A 107 -11.93 11.92 -19.54
C ASP A 107 -11.59 10.56 -18.91
N TRP A 108 -11.40 10.56 -17.60
CA TRP A 108 -11.16 9.31 -16.88
C TRP A 108 -12.45 8.49 -16.84
N PRO A 109 -12.38 7.16 -17.03
CA PRO A 109 -13.56 6.32 -16.98
C PRO A 109 -14.30 6.46 -15.64
N PRO A 110 -15.63 6.29 -15.62
CA PRO A 110 -16.43 6.43 -14.41
C PRO A 110 -15.92 5.49 -13.29
N PRO A 111 -16.13 5.86 -12.01
CA PRO A 111 -15.62 5.08 -10.88
C PRO A 111 -16.05 3.62 -10.99
N CYS A 112 -15.08 2.70 -10.93
CA CYS A 112 -15.25 1.30 -11.32
C CYS A 112 -16.24 0.55 -10.43
N VAL A 113 -17.52 0.56 -10.82
CA VAL A 113 -18.55 -0.35 -10.32
C VAL A 113 -18.28 -1.74 -10.92
N ASN A 114 -17.31 -2.43 -10.36
CA ASN A 114 -17.14 -3.89 -10.34
C ASN A 114 -15.90 -4.23 -9.48
N THR A 115 -16.13 -4.84 -8.32
CA THR A 115 -15.07 -5.25 -7.39
C THR A 115 -15.27 -6.70 -6.91
N ASP A 116 -15.22 -7.65 -7.86
CA ASP A 116 -15.26 -9.11 -7.59
C ASP A 116 -14.01 -9.66 -6.87
N THR A 117 -13.29 -8.80 -6.15
CA THR A 117 -12.18 -9.13 -5.26
C THR A 117 -12.66 -9.69 -3.93
N LYS A 118 -13.24 -10.90 -3.97
CA LYS A 118 -13.59 -11.72 -2.79
C LYS A 118 -14.40 -11.00 -1.71
N LEU A 119 -15.47 -10.31 -2.12
CA LEU A 119 -16.53 -9.86 -1.20
C LEU A 119 -17.63 -10.88 -0.80
N PRO A 120 -17.69 -12.18 -1.21
CA PRO A 120 -18.87 -13.00 -0.91
C PRO A 120 -19.01 -13.31 0.58
N THR A 121 -17.97 -13.19 1.40
CA THR A 121 -18.11 -13.22 2.88
C THR A 121 -18.91 -12.06 3.43
N LEU A 122 -18.99 -10.92 2.73
CA LEU A 122 -19.84 -9.81 3.12
C LEU A 122 -21.27 -9.98 2.58
N SER A 123 -21.42 -10.52 1.36
CA SER A 123 -22.70 -10.91 0.76
C SER A 123 -23.38 -12.08 1.51
N HIS A 124 -22.61 -13.02 2.06
CA HIS A 124 -23.13 -14.17 2.82
C HIS A 124 -23.44 -13.83 4.29
N HIS A 125 -22.92 -12.74 4.86
CA HIS A 125 -23.58 -12.17 6.04
C HIS A 125 -24.67 -11.17 5.63
N GLY A 126 -24.91 -11.00 4.31
CA GLY A 126 -25.75 -10.02 3.63
C GLY A 126 -25.65 -8.62 4.17
N THR A 127 -24.47 -8.25 4.68
CA THR A 127 -24.27 -7.01 5.43
C THR A 127 -23.96 -5.82 4.53
N VAL A 128 -24.34 -5.87 3.25
CA VAL A 128 -23.95 -4.87 2.26
C VAL A 128 -25.04 -4.68 1.22
N ASN A 129 -25.72 -3.52 1.23
CA ASN A 129 -26.20 -3.00 -0.04
C ASN A 129 -24.98 -2.52 -0.83
N MET A 130 -24.63 -3.25 -1.89
CA MET A 130 -23.51 -2.96 -2.79
C MET A 130 -23.62 -1.56 -3.44
N GLU A 131 -24.80 -0.96 -3.49
CA GLU A 131 -25.02 0.41 -3.96
C GLU A 131 -24.51 1.49 -2.99
N THR A 132 -24.29 1.14 -1.73
CA THR A 132 -23.77 2.03 -0.66
C THR A 132 -22.33 1.71 -0.26
N LEU A 133 -21.77 0.64 -0.83
CA LEU A 133 -20.35 0.31 -0.81
C LEU A 133 -19.63 1.19 -1.85
N PHE A 134 -18.60 1.91 -1.40
CA PHE A 134 -17.75 2.72 -2.28
C PHE A 134 -16.28 2.39 -2.07
N GLY A 135 -15.56 2.08 -3.14
CA GLY A 135 -14.11 1.90 -3.10
C GLY A 135 -13.36 3.23 -3.27
N ALA A 136 -12.32 3.45 -2.47
CA ALA A 136 -11.40 4.58 -2.58
C ALA A 136 -9.98 4.11 -3.00
N PRO A 137 -9.75 3.73 -4.27
CA PRO A 137 -8.44 3.31 -4.74
C PRO A 137 -7.45 4.48 -4.80
N TYR A 138 -6.19 4.20 -4.45
CA TYR A 138 -5.11 5.18 -4.39
C TYR A 138 -3.81 4.62 -4.99
N ASP A 139 -2.93 5.52 -5.43
CA ASP A 139 -1.61 5.13 -5.93
C ASP A 139 -0.67 4.79 -4.76
N ILE A 140 -0.27 3.53 -4.68
CA ILE A 140 0.62 3.01 -3.62
C ILE A 140 2.07 3.50 -3.75
N ARG A 141 2.47 4.12 -4.87
CA ARG A 141 3.81 4.66 -5.09
C ARG A 141 4.05 5.94 -4.28
N HIS A 142 3.01 6.76 -4.16
CA HIS A 142 3.05 8.03 -3.45
C HIS A 142 2.64 7.87 -1.98
N ALA A 143 2.97 8.88 -1.17
CA ALA A 143 2.69 8.93 0.25
C ALA A 143 1.70 10.07 0.60
N PRO A 144 0.92 9.94 1.69
CA PRO A 144 0.25 11.07 2.32
C PRO A 144 1.21 12.24 2.57
N PRO A 145 0.73 13.49 2.45
CA PRO A 145 1.58 14.67 2.57
C PRO A 145 2.11 14.85 3.99
N SER A 146 3.37 15.22 4.10
CA SER A 146 3.94 15.79 5.32
C SER A 146 3.75 17.31 5.31
N HIS A 147 3.71 17.94 6.48
CA HIS A 147 3.58 19.41 6.58
C HIS A 147 4.70 20.13 5.81
N GLY A 148 4.34 21.13 5.01
CA GLY A 148 5.28 21.99 4.28
C GLY A 148 5.06 22.00 2.76
N GLN A 149 5.07 20.84 2.11
CA GLN A 149 4.89 20.70 0.65
C GLN A 149 4.14 19.41 0.32
N PRO A 150 2.80 19.43 0.16
CA PRO A 150 2.00 18.23 -0.05
C PRO A 150 2.10 17.72 -1.51
N PRO A 151 2.45 16.44 -1.76
CA PRO A 151 2.49 15.91 -3.13
C PRO A 151 1.13 15.97 -3.80
N GLN A 152 1.04 16.65 -4.96
CA GLN A 152 -0.21 16.96 -5.65
C GLN A 152 -1.10 15.73 -5.87
N VAL A 153 -0.49 14.55 -6.10
CA VAL A 153 -1.21 13.27 -6.26
C VAL A 153 -2.07 12.93 -5.05
N TYR A 154 -1.55 13.09 -3.82
CA TYR A 154 -2.30 12.80 -2.59
C TYR A 154 -3.26 13.93 -2.22
N SER A 155 -2.93 15.20 -2.50
CA SER A 155 -3.88 16.32 -2.38
C SER A 155 -5.12 16.09 -3.26
N ASN A 156 -4.90 15.71 -4.52
CA ASN A 156 -5.98 15.38 -5.47
C ASN A 156 -6.75 14.12 -5.06
N TYR A 157 -6.08 13.12 -4.48
CA TYR A 157 -6.75 11.93 -3.94
C TYR A 157 -7.64 12.27 -2.74
N PHE A 158 -7.13 13.02 -1.75
CA PHE A 158 -7.90 13.43 -0.57
C PHE A 158 -9.10 14.32 -0.93
N ALA A 159 -8.99 15.16 -1.97
CA ALA A 159 -10.15 15.87 -2.53
C ALA A 159 -11.22 14.87 -3.02
N ARG A 160 -10.87 13.92 -3.89
CA ARG A 160 -11.82 12.90 -4.40
C ARG A 160 -12.41 12.04 -3.28
N VAL A 161 -11.65 11.69 -2.23
CA VAL A 161 -12.19 10.95 -1.07
C VAL A 161 -13.18 11.79 -0.28
N LYS A 162 -12.92 13.09 -0.10
CA LYS A 162 -13.85 14.03 0.54
C LYS A 162 -15.17 14.09 -0.23
N ASP A 163 -15.10 14.24 -1.56
CA ASP A 163 -16.27 14.30 -2.44
C ASP A 163 -17.05 12.96 -2.42
N LEU A 164 -16.33 11.83 -2.44
CA LEU A 164 -16.91 10.49 -2.34
C LEU A 164 -17.64 10.27 -1.01
N VAL A 165 -17.08 10.72 0.11
CA VAL A 165 -17.74 10.66 1.43
C VAL A 165 -19.02 11.52 1.45
N GLN A 166 -19.00 12.70 0.84
CA GLN A 166 -20.18 13.55 0.74
C GLN A 166 -21.26 12.96 -0.20
N HIS A 167 -20.85 12.32 -1.30
CA HIS A 167 -21.75 11.58 -2.19
C HIS A 167 -22.38 10.37 -1.47
N ALA A 168 -21.58 9.54 -0.80
CA ALA A 168 -22.04 8.38 -0.05
C ALA A 168 -23.00 8.77 1.07
N SER A 169 -22.69 9.85 1.81
CA SER A 169 -23.57 10.44 2.81
C SER A 169 -24.90 10.91 2.19
N LYS A 170 -24.87 11.67 1.09
CA LYS A 170 -26.08 12.12 0.38
C LYS A 170 -26.94 10.96 -0.11
N LYS A 171 -26.33 9.87 -0.62
CA LYS A 171 -27.05 8.66 -1.06
C LYS A 171 -27.68 7.89 0.12
N ASN A 172 -27.11 8.00 1.32
CA ASN A 172 -27.62 7.41 2.56
C ASN A 172 -28.31 8.46 3.45
N GLU A 173 -29.29 9.19 2.90
CA GLU A 173 -30.15 10.14 3.65
C GLU A 173 -29.41 11.26 4.41
N ASN A 174 -28.20 11.63 3.99
CA ASN A 174 -27.26 12.53 4.68
C ASN A 174 -26.71 11.99 6.02
N LYS A 175 -26.79 10.69 6.27
CA LYS A 175 -26.16 10.03 7.42
C LYS A 175 -24.64 10.07 7.29
N PRO A 176 -23.88 10.18 8.39
CA PRO A 176 -22.41 10.13 8.37
C PRO A 176 -21.91 8.71 8.05
N VAL A 177 -20.77 8.59 7.36
CA VAL A 177 -20.22 7.33 6.86
C VAL A 177 -19.28 6.66 7.87
N ILE A 178 -19.13 5.34 7.79
CA ILE A 178 -18.02 4.63 8.44
C ILE A 178 -16.84 4.57 7.46
N LEU A 179 -15.63 4.79 7.97
CA LEU A 179 -14.38 4.65 7.23
C LEU A 179 -13.61 3.43 7.75
N VAL A 180 -13.93 2.25 7.22
CA VAL A 180 -13.04 1.08 7.32
C VAL A 180 -11.70 1.38 6.64
N GLY A 181 -10.64 0.67 6.98
CA GLY A 181 -9.40 0.64 6.21
C GLY A 181 -8.56 -0.58 6.55
N HIS A 182 -7.69 -1.03 5.63
CA HIS A 182 -6.70 -2.09 5.90
C HIS A 182 -5.27 -1.61 5.59
N SER A 183 -4.30 -2.03 6.42
CA SER A 183 -2.86 -1.82 6.18
C SER A 183 -2.51 -0.35 5.88
N PHE A 184 -1.73 -0.06 4.84
CA PHE A 184 -1.41 1.30 4.42
C PHE A 184 -2.65 2.11 4.00
N GLY A 185 -3.73 1.46 3.57
CA GLY A 185 -5.00 2.14 3.27
C GLY A 185 -5.68 2.69 4.52
N ALA A 186 -5.58 1.98 5.65
CA ALA A 186 -6.04 2.49 6.95
C ALA A 186 -5.20 3.69 7.41
N ARG A 187 -3.89 3.68 7.17
CA ARG A 187 -3.01 4.84 7.42
C ARG A 187 -3.35 6.02 6.52
N ALA A 188 -3.56 5.79 5.22
CA ALA A 188 -4.02 6.82 4.29
C ALA A 188 -5.40 7.38 4.65
N GLY A 189 -6.30 6.56 5.19
CA GLY A 189 -7.60 7.00 5.72
C GLY A 189 -7.49 7.87 6.98
N LEU A 190 -6.58 7.53 7.90
CA LEU A 190 -6.26 8.36 9.08
C LEU A 190 -5.68 9.72 8.65
N ASP A 191 -4.69 9.71 7.76
CA ASP A 191 -4.04 10.93 7.27
C ASP A 191 -5.03 11.80 6.46
N PHE A 192 -5.93 11.17 5.69
CA PHE A 192 -7.06 11.84 5.04
C PHE A 192 -7.95 12.54 6.07
N VAL A 193 -8.49 11.83 7.07
CA VAL A 193 -9.37 12.44 8.08
C VAL A 193 -8.64 13.58 8.80
N ASN A 194 -7.37 13.38 9.16
CA ASN A 194 -6.54 14.41 9.80
C ASN A 194 -6.33 15.66 8.93
N SER A 195 -6.32 15.54 7.60
CA SER A 195 -6.26 16.69 6.68
C SER A 195 -7.56 17.50 6.57
N THR A 196 -8.71 16.96 7.02
CA THR A 196 -10.01 17.64 6.90
C THR A 196 -10.34 18.57 8.08
N PRO A 197 -11.12 19.65 7.88
CA PRO A 197 -11.60 20.49 8.97
C PRO A 197 -12.37 19.69 10.03
N LEU A 198 -12.22 20.03 11.32
CA LEU A 198 -12.88 19.30 12.42
C LEU A 198 -14.41 19.29 12.28
N SER A 199 -15.00 20.39 11.85
CA SER A 199 -16.44 20.50 11.55
C SER A 199 -16.89 19.61 10.39
N TRP A 200 -16.04 19.39 9.39
CA TRP A 200 -16.34 18.48 8.28
C TRP A 200 -16.33 17.02 8.74
N ARG A 201 -15.28 16.58 9.45
CA ARG A 201 -15.20 15.18 9.92
C ARG A 201 -16.29 14.87 10.95
N LYS A 202 -16.61 15.78 11.88
CA LYS A 202 -17.75 15.62 12.80
C LYS A 202 -19.11 15.52 12.09
N LYS A 203 -19.29 16.17 10.94
CA LYS A 203 -20.54 16.08 10.16
C LYS A 203 -20.63 14.80 9.32
N PHE A 204 -19.52 14.36 8.73
CA PHE A 204 -19.56 13.35 7.67
C PHE A 204 -18.96 11.97 8.04
N VAL A 205 -18.15 11.86 9.10
CA VAL A 205 -17.52 10.60 9.51
C VAL A 205 -18.09 10.15 10.86
N LYS A 206 -18.85 9.05 10.84
CA LYS A 206 -19.43 8.42 12.04
C LYS A 206 -18.34 7.75 12.87
N HIS A 207 -17.54 6.91 12.22
CA HIS A 207 -16.57 6.04 12.90
C HIS A 207 -15.45 5.64 11.94
N MET A 208 -14.23 5.44 12.45
CA MET A 208 -13.11 4.85 11.70
C MET A 208 -12.81 3.43 12.18
N VAL A 209 -12.69 2.47 11.26
CA VAL A 209 -12.35 1.07 11.61
C VAL A 209 -11.03 0.68 10.95
N LEU A 210 -9.94 0.84 11.69
CA LEU A 210 -8.57 0.70 11.20
C LEU A 210 -8.08 -0.74 11.44
N ILE A 211 -7.90 -1.54 10.38
CA ILE A 211 -7.57 -2.97 10.46
C ILE A 211 -6.08 -3.19 10.11
N SER A 212 -5.28 -3.64 11.07
CA SER A 212 -3.81 -3.75 11.00
C SER A 212 -3.16 -2.55 10.27
N PRO A 213 -3.46 -1.29 10.66
CA PRO A 213 -2.91 -0.12 9.96
C PRO A 213 -1.40 -0.05 10.10
N THR A 214 -0.70 0.43 9.08
CA THR A 214 0.74 0.73 9.19
C THR A 214 0.95 1.94 10.10
N PRO A 215 1.50 1.80 11.32
CA PRO A 215 1.49 2.88 12.30
C PRO A 215 2.54 3.94 11.96
N PRO A 216 2.29 5.25 12.23
CA PRO A 216 3.30 6.32 12.12
C PRO A 216 4.61 6.06 12.90
N THR A 217 4.58 5.21 13.92
CA THR A 217 5.75 4.75 14.68
C THR A 217 6.61 3.71 13.93
N GLY A 218 6.20 3.27 12.74
CA GLY A 218 6.97 2.43 11.83
C GLY A 218 7.13 0.96 12.24
N PHE A 219 7.71 0.13 11.37
CA PHE A 219 7.87 -1.31 11.61
C PHE A 219 9.03 -1.93 10.80
N VAL A 220 9.68 -2.97 11.36
CA VAL A 220 11.00 -3.43 10.91
C VAL A 220 10.98 -4.09 9.52
N GLN A 221 9.85 -4.70 9.13
CA GLN A 221 9.69 -5.26 7.78
C GLN A 221 9.86 -4.21 6.66
N VAL A 222 9.69 -2.91 6.94
CA VAL A 222 10.01 -1.84 5.98
C VAL A 222 11.49 -1.85 5.59
N ILE A 223 12.38 -2.00 6.58
CA ILE A 223 13.82 -2.05 6.34
C ILE A 223 14.17 -3.30 5.52
N THR A 224 13.60 -4.45 5.88
CA THR A 224 13.74 -5.70 5.10
C THR A 224 13.27 -5.54 3.65
N ASN A 225 12.17 -4.82 3.40
CA ASN A 225 11.68 -4.55 2.05
C ASN A 225 12.61 -3.62 1.24
N LEU A 226 13.35 -2.71 1.88
CA LEU A 226 14.36 -1.85 1.23
C LEU A 226 15.68 -2.58 0.95
N LEU A 227 16.04 -3.56 1.80
CA LEU A 227 17.26 -4.37 1.70
C LEU A 227 17.13 -5.56 0.73
N SER A 228 16.04 -6.32 0.79
CA SER A 228 15.86 -7.55 -0.03
C SER A 228 14.62 -7.53 -0.94
N GLY A 229 14.00 -6.35 -1.10
CA GLY A 229 12.83 -6.14 -1.94
C GLY A 229 11.49 -6.52 -1.25
N PRO A 230 10.36 -6.01 -1.76
CA PRO A 230 9.07 -6.05 -1.07
C PRO A 230 8.47 -7.45 -0.99
N GLU A 231 7.94 -7.84 0.18
CA GLU A 231 7.01 -8.97 0.30
C GLU A 231 5.57 -8.59 -0.08
N VAL A 232 5.22 -7.29 -0.04
CA VAL A 232 3.86 -6.77 -0.26
C VAL A 232 3.46 -6.57 -1.73
N ILE A 233 4.40 -6.77 -2.66
CA ILE A 233 4.14 -6.80 -4.11
C ILE A 233 4.62 -8.14 -4.64
N VAL A 234 3.72 -8.90 -5.26
CA VAL A 234 4.01 -10.20 -5.86
C VAL A 234 3.75 -10.12 -7.36
N VAL A 235 4.82 -10.17 -8.15
CA VAL A 235 4.75 -10.37 -9.60
C VAL A 235 5.12 -11.84 -9.85
N PRO A 236 4.26 -12.69 -10.45
CA PRO A 236 4.44 -14.15 -10.45
C PRO A 236 5.79 -14.66 -11.00
N THR A 237 6.43 -13.91 -11.90
CA THR A 237 7.70 -14.26 -12.55
C THR A 237 8.93 -13.57 -11.95
N VAL A 238 8.77 -12.60 -11.04
CA VAL A 238 9.88 -11.76 -10.55
C VAL A 238 10.14 -12.01 -9.05
N LYS A 239 11.36 -12.44 -8.72
CA LYS A 239 11.83 -12.59 -7.34
C LYS A 239 11.86 -11.21 -6.65
N ARG A 240 11.54 -11.14 -5.35
CA ARG A 240 11.48 -9.89 -4.56
C ARG A 240 12.67 -8.94 -4.78
N LEU A 241 13.88 -9.47 -4.85
CA LEU A 241 15.11 -8.74 -5.14
C LEU A 241 15.06 -7.94 -6.45
N GLY A 242 14.48 -8.50 -7.52
CA GLY A 242 14.27 -7.80 -8.78
C GLY A 242 13.24 -6.66 -8.71
N LEU A 243 12.41 -6.64 -7.65
CA LEU A 243 11.49 -5.54 -7.33
C LEU A 243 12.11 -4.53 -6.35
N ARG A 244 13.35 -4.72 -5.86
CA ARG A 244 13.99 -3.86 -4.86
C ARG A 244 14.20 -2.43 -5.35
N LEU A 245 14.80 -2.26 -6.53
CA LEU A 245 15.06 -0.93 -7.10
C LEU A 245 13.73 -0.18 -7.35
N MET A 246 12.74 -0.86 -7.94
CA MET A 246 11.38 -0.33 -8.11
C MET A 246 10.76 0.11 -6.77
N TRP A 247 10.89 -0.71 -5.72
CA TRP A 247 10.33 -0.39 -4.40
C TRP A 247 11.00 0.82 -3.74
N ARG A 248 12.32 0.99 -3.92
CA ARG A 248 13.04 2.18 -3.43
C ARG A 248 12.59 3.48 -4.12
N THR A 249 12.01 3.43 -5.33
CA THR A 249 11.47 4.64 -5.98
C THR A 249 10.15 5.11 -5.37
N PHE A 250 9.45 4.26 -4.60
CA PHE A 250 8.15 4.58 -4.04
C PHE A 250 8.31 5.41 -2.77
N ALA A 251 7.81 6.64 -2.74
CA ALA A 251 7.82 7.50 -1.55
C ALA A 251 7.14 6.83 -0.35
N SER A 252 6.11 6.02 -0.58
CA SER A 252 5.43 5.23 0.47
C SER A 252 6.37 4.29 1.23
N SER A 253 7.39 3.73 0.56
CA SER A 253 8.33 2.76 1.14
C SER A 253 9.13 3.34 2.32
N LEU A 254 9.30 4.67 2.36
CA LEU A 254 10.12 5.36 3.36
C LEU A 254 9.29 5.91 4.55
N THR A 255 7.97 6.01 4.40
CA THR A 255 7.05 6.62 5.38
C THR A 255 6.90 5.88 6.72
N SER A 256 7.26 4.60 6.76
CA SER A 256 6.96 3.69 7.87
C SER A 256 8.22 3.04 8.45
N LEU A 257 9.38 3.66 8.24
CA LEU A 257 10.63 3.30 8.92
C LEU A 257 10.46 3.40 10.45
N PRO A 258 10.86 2.39 11.24
CA PRO A 258 10.76 2.37 12.70
C PRO A 258 11.17 3.69 13.39
N SER A 259 10.37 4.14 14.36
CA SER A 259 10.62 5.40 15.08
C SER A 259 11.61 5.20 16.25
N PRO A 260 12.60 6.09 16.44
CA PRO A 260 13.47 6.07 17.61
C PRO A 260 12.70 6.13 18.94
N LEU A 261 11.51 6.75 18.96
CA LEU A 261 10.64 6.80 20.15
C LEU A 261 10.09 5.44 20.60
N VAL A 262 10.22 4.40 19.78
CA VAL A 262 9.72 3.03 20.06
C VAL A 262 10.86 2.02 20.07
N PHE A 263 11.81 2.15 19.14
CA PHE A 263 12.88 1.17 18.94
C PHE A 263 14.24 1.63 19.47
N GLY A 264 14.42 2.92 19.77
CA GLY A 264 15.64 3.47 20.37
C GLY A 264 16.92 3.04 19.68
N TYR A 265 17.87 2.53 20.48
CA TYR A 265 19.18 2.05 20.04
C TYR A 265 19.22 0.54 19.73
N GLU A 266 18.08 -0.16 19.71
CA GLU A 266 18.03 -1.58 19.30
C GLU A 266 18.63 -1.76 17.89
N PRO A 267 19.48 -2.78 17.66
CA PRO A 267 20.12 -2.99 16.37
C PRO A 267 19.11 -3.59 15.37
N LEU A 268 18.42 -2.72 14.64
CA LEU A 268 17.39 -3.11 13.67
C LEU A 268 17.98 -3.86 12.47
N VAL A 269 19.18 -3.47 12.03
CA VAL A 269 19.99 -4.21 11.06
C VAL A 269 21.31 -4.58 11.71
N VAL A 270 21.68 -5.86 11.66
CA VAL A 270 22.96 -6.39 12.13
C VAL A 270 23.80 -6.82 10.93
N THR A 271 25.08 -6.44 10.92
CA THR A 271 26.07 -6.92 9.94
C THR A 271 27.40 -7.19 10.66
N LYS A 272 28.30 -7.95 10.04
CA LYS A 272 29.65 -8.28 10.55
C LYS A 272 30.53 -7.07 10.88
N HIS A 273 30.20 -5.89 10.36
CA HIS A 273 31.03 -4.68 10.49
C HIS A 273 30.30 -3.49 11.14
N ARG A 274 28.96 -3.45 11.12
CA ARG A 274 28.16 -2.39 11.75
C ARG A 274 26.73 -2.87 12.06
N ASN A 275 26.21 -2.42 13.19
CA ASN A 275 24.79 -2.45 13.49
C ASN A 275 24.16 -1.08 13.21
N TYR A 276 22.90 -1.06 12.78
CA TYR A 276 22.14 0.16 12.49
C TYR A 276 20.86 0.16 13.34
N SER A 277 20.73 1.17 14.20
CA SER A 277 19.53 1.43 15.02
C SER A 277 18.52 2.32 14.29
N ALA A 278 17.45 2.73 14.99
CA ALA A 278 16.51 3.73 14.48
C ALA A 278 17.15 5.14 14.33
N TYR A 279 18.31 5.40 14.94
CA TYR A 279 19.04 6.66 14.77
C TYR A 279 19.95 6.66 13.53
N ASP A 280 20.41 5.50 13.06
CA ASP A 280 21.40 5.34 11.98
C ASP A 280 20.81 5.47 10.55
N TYR A 281 19.59 5.99 10.39
CA TYR A 281 18.93 6.04 9.07
C TYR A 281 19.64 6.91 8.02
N MET A 282 20.39 7.94 8.43
CA MET A 282 21.21 8.72 7.50
C MET A 282 22.17 7.80 6.76
N ASP A 283 22.96 7.05 7.52
CA ASP A 283 24.01 6.18 7.00
C ASP A 283 23.41 4.95 6.30
N LEU A 284 22.41 4.31 6.91
CA LEU A 284 21.76 3.13 6.35
C LEU A 284 21.13 3.43 4.98
N LEU A 285 20.41 4.54 4.84
CA LEU A 285 19.77 4.87 3.56
C LEU A 285 20.77 5.39 2.52
N THR A 286 21.85 6.05 2.95
CA THR A 286 22.96 6.41 2.05
C THR A 286 23.63 5.16 1.46
N VAL A 287 23.83 4.10 2.26
CA VAL A 287 24.31 2.78 1.79
C VAL A 287 23.35 2.13 0.78
N LEU A 288 22.04 2.44 0.82
CA LEU A 288 21.06 1.95 -0.16
C LEU A 288 20.91 2.86 -1.39
N GLY A 289 21.82 3.81 -1.57
CA GLY A 289 21.90 4.68 -2.75
C GLY A 289 20.90 5.85 -2.75
N PHE A 290 20.23 6.13 -1.62
CA PHE A 290 19.35 7.31 -1.50
C PHE A 290 20.17 8.59 -1.32
N SER A 291 19.81 9.65 -2.05
CA SER A 291 20.45 10.96 -1.89
C SER A 291 20.13 11.59 -0.53
N THR A 292 21.12 12.30 0.02
CA THR A 292 21.08 12.87 1.39
C THR A 292 19.84 13.72 1.65
N ASP A 293 19.34 14.44 0.65
CA ASP A 293 18.18 15.33 0.79
C ASP A 293 16.83 14.59 0.71
N VAL A 294 16.77 13.45 0.03
CA VAL A 294 15.64 12.50 0.18
C VAL A 294 15.61 11.97 1.61
N VAL A 295 16.76 11.58 2.16
CA VAL A 295 16.84 11.05 3.53
C VAL A 295 16.47 12.12 4.58
N LYS A 296 17.03 13.33 4.50
CA LYS A 296 16.64 14.46 5.38
C LYS A 296 15.13 14.70 5.36
N ARG A 297 14.51 14.73 4.16
CA ARG A 297 13.06 14.93 3.98
C ARG A 297 12.24 13.78 4.60
N VAL A 298 12.73 12.55 4.53
CA VAL A 298 12.10 11.37 5.15
C VAL A 298 12.25 11.35 6.68
N LEU A 299 13.32 11.93 7.24
CA LEU A 299 13.50 11.99 8.69
C LEU A 299 12.74 13.14 9.35
N ALA A 300 12.69 14.31 8.70
CA ALA A 300 12.00 15.51 9.20
C ALA A 300 10.47 15.36 9.40
N THR A 301 9.88 14.25 8.93
CA THR A 301 8.43 14.07 8.77
C THR A 301 7.83 13.00 9.70
N LYS A 302 8.65 12.34 10.53
CA LYS A 302 8.28 11.14 11.33
C LYS A 302 7.55 11.39 12.66
N LEU A 303 7.16 12.63 12.98
CA LEU A 303 7.02 13.06 14.39
C LEU A 303 5.67 13.65 14.81
N LYS A 304 4.56 13.33 14.12
CA LYS A 304 3.20 13.67 14.60
C LYS A 304 2.21 12.52 14.39
N ALA A 305 1.70 11.98 15.50
CA ALA A 305 0.66 10.97 15.56
C ALA A 305 -0.64 11.63 16.01
N ASP A 306 -1.31 12.36 15.12
CA ASP A 306 -2.58 13.03 15.44
C ASP A 306 -3.75 12.04 15.44
N ALA A 307 -4.56 12.09 16.50
CA ALA A 307 -5.79 11.33 16.59
C ALA A 307 -6.90 11.93 15.70
N PRO A 308 -7.74 11.08 15.07
CA PRO A 308 -8.66 11.52 14.02
C PRO A 308 -9.82 12.41 14.52
N MET A 309 -9.98 12.60 15.83
CA MET A 309 -11.05 13.38 16.45
C MET A 309 -12.48 12.96 16.05
N VAL A 310 -12.65 11.66 15.78
CA VAL A 310 -13.93 10.97 15.55
C VAL A 310 -13.88 9.57 16.20
N PRO A 311 -15.03 8.94 16.51
CA PRO A 311 -15.07 7.58 17.05
C PRO A 311 -14.21 6.59 16.24
N THR A 312 -13.41 5.75 16.90
CA THR A 312 -12.41 4.92 16.23
C THR A 312 -12.25 3.55 16.88
N THR A 313 -12.34 2.49 16.07
CA THR A 313 -11.91 1.13 16.44
C THR A 313 -10.61 0.79 15.70
N TYR A 314 -9.59 0.39 16.45
CA TYR A 314 -8.31 -0.08 15.94
C TYR A 314 -8.22 -1.60 16.17
N LEU A 315 -8.05 -2.38 15.10
CA LEU A 315 -7.87 -3.82 15.16
C LEU A 315 -6.45 -4.18 14.71
N THR A 316 -5.85 -5.23 15.30
CA THR A 316 -4.55 -5.76 14.87
C THR A 316 -4.49 -7.27 15.03
N GLY A 317 -3.72 -7.93 14.16
CA GLY A 317 -3.18 -9.26 14.46
C GLY A 317 -2.13 -9.21 15.58
N ALA A 318 -1.89 -10.34 16.24
CA ALA A 318 -0.86 -10.51 17.26
C ALA A 318 -0.50 -12.00 17.44
N SER A 319 0.53 -12.26 18.23
CA SER A 319 1.09 -13.57 18.57
C SER A 319 1.63 -14.35 17.37
N ILE A 320 2.07 -13.63 16.35
CA ILE A 320 2.82 -14.17 15.21
C ILE A 320 4.25 -13.64 15.25
N GLN A 321 5.23 -14.54 15.09
CA GLN A 321 6.65 -14.18 14.98
C GLN A 321 6.84 -13.13 13.87
N THR A 322 7.29 -11.95 14.28
CA THR A 322 7.44 -10.76 13.43
C THR A 322 8.88 -10.25 13.53
N PRO A 323 9.59 -10.01 12.41
CA PRO A 323 10.97 -9.53 12.44
C PRO A 323 11.15 -8.31 13.35
N ASN A 324 12.03 -8.40 14.35
CA ASN A 324 12.37 -7.31 15.26
C ASN A 324 13.80 -6.80 15.03
N GLN A 325 14.69 -7.69 14.58
CA GLN A 325 16.02 -7.37 14.03
C GLN A 325 16.23 -8.21 12.76
N VAL A 326 16.99 -7.71 11.79
CA VAL A 326 17.34 -8.45 10.56
C VAL A 326 18.87 -8.51 10.39
N MET A 327 19.41 -9.70 10.16
CA MET A 327 20.85 -9.94 10.17
C MET A 327 21.37 -10.33 8.78
N PHE A 328 22.30 -9.52 8.26
CA PHE A 328 23.01 -9.71 7.00
C PHE A 328 24.50 -9.79 7.30
N TRP A 329 24.96 -10.95 7.79
CA TRP A 329 26.32 -11.14 8.29
C TRP A 329 27.38 -10.61 7.33
N ASP A 330 27.52 -11.16 6.13
CA ASP A 330 28.53 -10.73 5.15
C ASP A 330 28.14 -9.47 4.33
N CYS A 331 27.37 -8.53 4.91
CA CYS A 331 26.88 -7.29 4.24
C CYS A 331 26.06 -7.51 2.94
N ASN A 332 25.76 -8.75 2.57
CA ASN A 332 25.15 -9.09 1.30
C ASN A 332 23.61 -9.04 1.40
N PHE A 333 22.98 -7.98 0.89
CA PHE A 333 21.54 -7.81 0.94
C PHE A 333 20.75 -8.67 -0.08
N ASP A 334 21.44 -9.44 -0.93
CA ASP A 334 20.86 -10.34 -1.94
C ASP A 334 20.65 -11.78 -1.44
N VAL A 335 21.15 -12.14 -0.25
CA VAL A 335 20.79 -13.41 0.40
C VAL A 335 19.52 -13.27 1.23
N VAL A 336 18.95 -14.40 1.64
CA VAL A 336 17.90 -14.41 2.67
C VAL A 336 18.58 -14.11 4.01
N PRO A 337 18.20 -13.04 4.72
CA PRO A 337 18.75 -12.75 6.04
C PRO A 337 18.19 -13.68 7.11
N GLU A 338 18.89 -13.72 8.24
CA GLU A 338 18.36 -14.24 9.50
C GLU A 338 17.55 -13.14 10.22
N TYR A 339 16.74 -13.54 11.20
CA TYR A 339 15.90 -12.62 11.96
C TYR A 339 15.88 -12.98 13.45
N VAL A 340 15.87 -11.95 14.31
CA VAL A 340 15.36 -12.06 15.68
C VAL A 340 13.89 -11.67 15.64
N TYR A 341 13.01 -12.52 16.19
CA TYR A 341 11.56 -12.32 16.15
C TYR A 341 11.02 -11.74 17.46
N GLY A 342 10.04 -10.83 17.33
CA GLY A 342 9.18 -10.35 18.42
C GLY A 342 7.70 -10.62 18.12
N ASP A 343 6.81 -10.12 18.99
CA ASP A 343 5.35 -10.18 18.79
C ASP A 343 4.89 -9.17 17.73
N GLY A 344 3.85 -9.52 16.98
CA GLY A 344 3.27 -8.76 15.87
C GLY A 344 2.32 -9.60 15.02
N ASP A 345 2.03 -9.13 13.81
CA ASP A 345 1.12 -9.78 12.85
C ASP A 345 1.85 -10.38 11.62
N LYS A 346 3.12 -10.79 11.78
CA LYS A 346 4.10 -11.14 10.73
C LYS A 346 4.70 -9.95 9.98
N VAL A 347 4.01 -8.79 9.93
CA VAL A 347 4.48 -7.60 9.18
C VAL A 347 4.78 -6.45 10.13
N VAL A 348 3.86 -6.13 11.04
CA VAL A 348 3.94 -4.98 11.95
C VAL A 348 4.23 -5.43 13.37
N ASN A 349 5.29 -4.90 13.98
CA ASN A 349 5.68 -5.20 15.36
C ASN A 349 4.62 -4.70 16.35
N LEU A 350 4.17 -5.57 17.28
CA LEU A 350 3.13 -5.21 18.26
C LEU A 350 3.58 -4.06 19.18
N VAL A 351 4.88 -3.97 19.51
CA VAL A 351 5.42 -2.85 20.32
C VAL A 351 5.15 -1.49 19.68
N SER A 352 5.22 -1.39 18.35
CA SER A 352 4.93 -0.16 17.60
C SER A 352 3.43 0.13 17.55
N VAL A 353 2.61 -0.89 17.33
CA VAL A 353 1.14 -0.78 17.43
C VAL A 353 0.73 -0.26 18.81
N LEU A 354 1.25 -0.85 19.89
CA LEU A 354 0.91 -0.46 21.26
C LEU A 354 1.38 0.96 21.60
N ALA A 355 2.57 1.38 21.15
CA ALA A 355 3.06 2.74 21.34
C ALA A 355 2.15 3.78 20.64
N PHE A 356 1.77 3.53 19.38
CA PHE A 356 0.84 4.39 18.65
C PHE A 356 -0.57 4.39 19.27
N VAL A 357 -1.12 3.21 19.57
CA VAL A 357 -2.44 3.04 20.20
C VAL A 357 -2.53 3.76 21.55
N LYS A 358 -1.47 3.69 22.38
CA LYS A 358 -1.38 4.42 23.66
C LYS A 358 -1.56 5.92 23.45
N GLU A 359 -0.91 6.49 22.44
CA GLU A 359 -0.93 7.93 22.15
C GLU A 359 -2.29 8.39 21.56
N ILE A 360 -2.84 7.66 20.58
CA ILE A 360 -4.17 7.98 20.03
C ILE A 360 -5.26 7.84 21.12
N SER A 361 -5.20 6.80 21.95
CA SER A 361 -6.11 6.63 23.10
C SER A 361 -6.00 7.78 24.11
N ARG A 362 -4.80 8.32 24.30
CA ARG A 362 -4.54 9.45 25.22
C ARG A 362 -5.16 10.73 24.69
N GLN A 363 -4.95 11.06 23.41
CA GLN A 363 -5.54 12.23 22.78
C GLN A 363 -7.07 12.14 22.68
N GLN A 364 -7.62 10.98 22.31
CA GLN A 364 -9.08 10.83 22.20
C GLN A 364 -9.81 10.92 23.53
N ARG A 365 -9.23 10.41 24.63
CA ARG A 365 -9.80 10.59 25.98
C ARG A 365 -9.89 12.06 26.40
N TRP A 366 -8.91 12.89 26.04
CA TRP A 366 -8.97 14.34 26.30
C TRP A 366 -10.14 15.03 25.59
N GLY A 367 -10.56 14.54 24.42
CA GLY A 367 -11.75 15.04 23.72
C GLY A 367 -13.06 14.34 24.08
N ASN A 368 -13.06 13.40 25.04
CA ASN A 368 -14.16 12.47 25.33
C ASN A 368 -14.66 11.67 24.10
N ILE A 369 -13.76 11.33 23.16
CA ILE A 369 -14.09 10.68 21.89
C ILE A 369 -13.85 9.18 22.00
N HIS A 370 -14.84 8.36 21.65
CA HIS A 370 -14.72 6.91 21.78
C HIS A 370 -13.56 6.31 20.98
N PHE A 371 -12.69 5.58 21.69
CA PHE A 371 -11.61 4.78 21.10
C PHE A 371 -11.70 3.34 21.63
N LYS A 372 -11.54 2.36 20.73
CA LYS A 372 -11.50 0.92 21.05
C LYS A 372 -10.28 0.26 20.40
N PHE A 373 -9.55 -0.55 21.17
CA PHE A 373 -8.45 -1.36 20.65
C PHE A 373 -8.79 -2.85 20.74
N VAL A 374 -8.57 -3.59 19.66
CA VAL A 374 -8.93 -5.01 19.52
C VAL A 374 -7.71 -5.79 19.02
N LYS A 375 -7.11 -6.58 19.91
CA LYS A 375 -5.99 -7.47 19.58
C LYS A 375 -6.53 -8.87 19.24
N ILE A 376 -6.31 -9.35 18.02
CA ILE A 376 -6.74 -10.67 17.56
C ILE A 376 -5.52 -11.61 17.55
N VAL A 377 -5.50 -12.55 18.48
CA VAL A 377 -4.40 -13.50 18.71
C VAL A 377 -4.34 -14.56 17.60
N ASN A 378 -3.13 -14.97 17.22
CA ASN A 378 -2.80 -15.97 16.21
C ASN A 378 -3.29 -15.60 14.79
N VAL A 379 -3.20 -14.31 14.43
CA VAL A 379 -3.66 -13.78 13.14
C VAL A 379 -2.59 -12.91 12.49
N THR A 380 -2.32 -13.16 11.21
CA THR A 380 -1.37 -12.36 10.40
C THR A 380 -2.04 -11.13 9.74
N HIS A 381 -1.20 -10.18 9.35
CA HIS A 381 -1.51 -8.90 8.71
C HIS A 381 -2.48 -8.99 7.53
N SER A 382 -2.36 -10.06 6.72
CA SER A 382 -3.22 -10.30 5.57
C SER A 382 -4.41 -11.19 5.92
N THR A 383 -4.21 -12.20 6.77
CA THR A 383 -5.29 -13.14 7.13
C THR A 383 -6.43 -12.49 7.90
N ILE A 384 -6.19 -11.37 8.59
CA ILE A 384 -7.21 -10.63 9.36
C ILE A 384 -8.44 -10.22 8.53
N VAL A 385 -8.26 -9.97 7.22
CA VAL A 385 -9.35 -9.64 6.26
C VAL A 385 -9.64 -10.75 5.24
N ILE A 386 -8.99 -11.92 5.35
CA ILE A 386 -9.11 -13.02 4.35
C ILE A 386 -9.67 -14.31 4.96
N GLN A 387 -9.29 -14.66 6.19
CA GLN A 387 -9.76 -15.87 6.86
C GLN A 387 -11.09 -15.63 7.57
N GLU A 388 -12.00 -16.61 7.49
CA GLU A 388 -13.37 -16.49 7.99
C GLU A 388 -13.46 -16.09 9.47
N HIS A 389 -12.67 -16.72 10.34
CA HIS A 389 -12.69 -16.46 11.78
C HIS A 389 -12.32 -15.00 12.15
N PRO A 390 -11.13 -14.47 11.79
CA PRO A 390 -10.82 -13.07 12.08
C PRO A 390 -11.68 -12.09 11.29
N LEU A 391 -12.10 -12.41 10.05
CA LEU A 391 -12.99 -11.55 9.29
C LEU A 391 -14.38 -11.42 9.96
N LYS A 392 -14.92 -12.50 10.55
CA LYS A 392 -16.13 -12.41 11.37
C LYS A 392 -15.96 -11.46 12.56
N ARG A 393 -14.79 -11.44 13.21
CA ARG A 393 -14.51 -10.45 14.27
C ARG A 393 -14.40 -9.03 13.72
N VAL A 394 -13.72 -8.83 12.59
CA VAL A 394 -13.68 -7.52 11.88
C VAL A 394 -15.11 -7.01 11.59
N MET A 395 -15.97 -7.86 11.02
CA MET A 395 -17.36 -7.49 10.69
C MET A 395 -18.19 -7.17 11.92
N ALA A 396 -18.03 -7.91 13.03
CA ALA A 396 -18.70 -7.61 14.29
C ALA A 396 -18.32 -6.22 14.85
N GLU A 397 -17.05 -5.83 14.75
CA GLU A 397 -16.57 -4.52 15.19
C GLU A 397 -17.09 -3.36 14.31
N ILE A 398 -17.32 -3.61 13.00
CA ILE A 398 -17.92 -2.62 12.09
C ILE A 398 -19.44 -2.51 12.35
N LEU A 399 -20.11 -3.61 12.66
CA LEU A 399 -21.52 -3.61 13.07
C LEU A 399 -21.73 -2.90 14.42
N GLU A 400 -20.85 -3.13 15.40
CA GLU A 400 -20.87 -2.39 16.66
C GLU A 400 -20.72 -0.87 16.42
N ALA A 401 -19.78 -0.46 15.56
CA ALA A 401 -19.63 0.93 15.14
C ALA A 401 -20.87 1.49 14.41
N ASN A 402 -21.61 0.66 13.66
CA ASN A 402 -22.85 1.10 12.99
C ASN A 402 -24.03 1.23 13.96
N HIS A 403 -24.23 0.27 14.87
CA HIS A 403 -25.31 0.34 15.86
C HIS A 403 -25.03 1.34 17.00
N ARG A 404 -23.77 1.79 17.14
CA ARG A 404 -23.36 2.81 18.10
C ARG A 404 -24.22 4.07 18.00
N ARG A 405 -24.83 4.45 19.13
CA ARG A 405 -25.38 5.79 19.39
C ARG A 405 -24.34 6.53 20.23
N ASP A 406 -23.53 7.37 19.59
CA ASP A 406 -22.76 8.35 20.34
C ASP A 406 -23.69 9.53 20.66
N ASN A 407 -23.83 9.84 21.95
CA ASN A 407 -24.51 11.05 22.39
C ASN A 407 -23.61 12.24 22.00
N MET A 408 -24.13 13.13 21.16
CA MET A 408 -23.37 14.23 20.55
C MET A 408 -23.58 15.57 21.27
#